data_AF-W1Y4R6-F1
#
_entry.id   AF-W1Y4R6-F1
#
_cell.length_a   1.000
_cell.length_b   1.000
_cell.length_c   1.000
_cell.angle_alpha   90.00
_cell.angle_beta   90.00
_cell.angle_gamma   90.00
#
_symmetry.space_group_name_H-M   'P 1'
#
loop_
_entity.id
_entity.type
_entity.pdbx_description
1 polymer ?
#
loop_
_entity_poly.entity_id
_entity_poly.type
_entity_poly.pdbx_seq_one_letter_code
_entity_poly.pdbx_strand_id
1 'polypeptide(L)'
;ERYIHAYWPIMSSIPQTLLYEGYGIRKGMWTVSWLRDMLGESLIQDAKAQDLSPEDLLNKKASCVPPGCNGLMTVLDWLTNPWEPYKRGIMIGFDSSMDYAWIYRS
;
A
#
# COMPACT_ATOMS: atom_id res chain seq x y z
N GLU A 1 1.98 -25.64 -19.52
CA GLU A 1 1.76 -24.55 -18.55
C GLU A 1 2.70 -24.75 -17.37
N ARG A 2 3.62 -23.81 -17.11
CA ARG A 2 4.51 -23.91 -15.94
C ARG A 2 3.78 -23.32 -14.75
N TYR A 3 3.45 -24.16 -13.78
CA TYR A 3 3.07 -23.69 -12.45
C TYR A 3 4.27 -22.94 -11.86
N ILE A 4 4.17 -21.62 -11.76
CA ILE A 4 5.11 -20.84 -10.96
C ILE A 4 4.75 -21.17 -9.52
N HIS A 5 5.63 -21.89 -8.81
CA HIS A 5 5.44 -22.13 -7.38
C HIS A 5 5.43 -20.77 -6.68
N ALA A 6 4.26 -20.35 -6.19
CA ALA A 6 4.07 -19.05 -5.54
C ALA A 6 4.69 -18.97 -4.13
N TYR A 7 5.32 -20.06 -3.68
CA TYR A 7 5.94 -20.18 -2.37
C TYR A 7 7.09 -21.20 -2.35
N TRP A 8 7.99 -21.06 -1.39
CA TRP A 8 9.09 -21.99 -1.10
C TRP A 8 9.18 -22.29 0.40
N PRO A 9 9.58 -23.52 0.80
CA PRO A 9 9.80 -23.86 2.20
C PRO A 9 11.16 -23.33 2.68
N ILE A 10 11.19 -22.79 3.90
CA ILE A 10 12.40 -22.47 4.66
C ILE A 10 12.37 -23.18 6.02
N MET A 11 13.53 -23.29 6.66
CA MET A 11 13.61 -23.84 8.02
C MET A 11 12.86 -22.93 9.00
N SER A 12 11.97 -23.53 9.78
CA SER A 12 11.24 -22.84 10.85
C SER A 12 12.09 -22.74 12.11
N SER A 13 11.72 -21.81 13.00
CA SER A 13 12.24 -21.75 14.38
C SER A 13 11.64 -22.83 15.29
N ILE A 14 10.61 -23.55 14.83
CA ILE A 14 10.00 -24.67 15.55
C ILE A 14 10.63 -25.98 15.06
N PRO A 15 11.16 -26.84 15.95
CA PRO A 15 11.80 -28.10 15.57
C PRO A 15 10.92 -28.99 14.68
N GLN A 16 11.55 -29.62 13.69
CA GLN A 16 10.89 -30.55 12.75
C GLN A 16 9.74 -29.93 11.93
N THR A 17 9.77 -28.60 11.73
CA THR A 17 8.78 -27.90 10.90
C THR A 17 9.41 -27.04 9.82
N LEU A 18 8.64 -26.74 8.78
CA LEU A 18 9.00 -25.82 7.69
C LEU A 18 8.04 -24.65 7.69
N LEU A 19 8.53 -23.48 7.25
CA LEU A 19 7.71 -22.30 6.99
C LEU A 19 7.61 -22.09 5.49
N TYR A 20 6.41 -21.86 4.98
CA TYR A 20 6.20 -21.53 3.57
C TYR A 20 6.23 -20.02 3.37
N GLU A 21 7.21 -19.52 2.63
CA GLU A 21 7.28 -18.12 2.24
C GLU A 21 6.86 -17.94 0.79
N GLY A 22 6.08 -16.91 0.50
CA GLY A 22 5.84 -16.44 -0.85
C GLY A 22 6.79 -15.31 -1.23
N TYR A 23 6.69 -14.83 -2.47
CA TYR A 23 7.49 -13.69 -2.97
C TYR A 23 7.34 -12.39 -2.16
N GLY A 24 6.37 -12.35 -1.26
CA GLY A 24 6.15 -11.27 -0.32
C GLY A 24 5.51 -10.04 -0.98
N ILE A 25 5.01 -9.14 -0.14
CA ILE A 25 4.57 -7.82 -0.58
C ILE A 25 5.80 -6.92 -0.63
N ARG A 26 6.24 -6.57 -1.83
CA ARG A 26 7.35 -5.64 -2.01
C ARG A 26 6.85 -4.22 -1.77
N LYS A 27 7.60 -3.44 -0.98
CA LYS A 27 7.31 -2.02 -0.72
C LYS A 27 5.95 -1.74 -0.05
N GLY A 28 5.43 -2.67 0.75
CA GLY A 28 4.17 -2.49 1.52
C GLY A 28 4.14 -1.19 2.33
N MET A 29 4.86 -1.13 3.47
CA MET A 29 4.87 0.09 4.30
C MET A 29 5.57 1.28 3.64
N TRP A 30 6.49 1.03 2.70
CA TRP A 30 7.11 2.11 1.94
C TRP A 30 6.08 2.91 1.13
N THR A 31 5.02 2.27 0.62
CA THR A 31 3.97 2.95 -0.16
C THR A 31 3.28 4.04 0.66
N VAL A 32 3.07 3.78 1.96
CA VAL A 32 2.49 4.74 2.90
C VAL A 32 3.41 5.97 3.06
N SER A 33 4.70 5.74 3.31
CA SER A 33 5.67 6.83 3.42
C SER A 33 5.84 7.60 2.12
N TRP A 34 5.88 6.90 0.98
CA TRP A 34 5.97 7.50 -0.35
C TRP A 34 4.78 8.44 -0.63
N LEU A 35 3.55 8.03 -0.33
CA LEU A 35 2.36 8.85 -0.52
C LEU A 35 2.38 10.08 0.40
N ARG A 36 2.71 9.90 1.67
CA ARG A 36 2.88 11.01 2.64
C ARG A 36 3.90 12.03 2.11
N ASP A 37 5.06 11.56 1.65
CA ASP A 37 6.13 12.43 1.15
C ASP A 37 5.72 13.14 -0.15
N MET A 38 4.91 12.50 -1.00
CA MET A 38 4.37 13.09 -2.21
C MET A 38 3.40 14.25 -1.92
N LEU A 39 2.64 14.19 -0.82
CA LEU A 39 1.75 15.29 -0.38
C LEU A 39 2.52 16.46 0.24
N GLY A 40 3.74 16.20 0.71
CA GLY A 40 4.73 17.21 1.09
C GLY A 40 4.30 18.12 2.25
N GLU A 41 4.74 19.38 2.18
CA GLU A 41 4.59 20.33 3.28
C GLU A 41 3.14 20.63 3.66
N SER A 42 2.21 20.55 2.70
CA SER A 42 0.79 20.83 2.93
C SER A 42 0.19 19.91 4.01
N LEU A 43 0.46 18.61 3.91
CA LEU A 43 0.02 17.62 4.88
C LEU A 43 0.67 17.84 6.25
N ILE A 44 1.96 18.20 6.27
CA ILE A 44 2.71 18.43 7.51
C ILE A 44 2.15 19.64 8.26
N GLN A 45 1.82 20.72 7.55
CA GLN A 45 1.22 21.91 8.13
C GLN A 45 -0.19 21.61 8.67
N ASP A 46 -1.03 20.90 7.91
CA ASP A 46 -2.37 20.49 8.33
C ASP A 46 -2.33 19.59 9.57
N ALA A 47 -1.36 18.66 9.63
CA ALA A 47 -1.19 17.75 10.75
C ALA A 47 -0.73 18.50 11.99
N LYS A 48 0.24 19.41 11.85
CA LYS A 48 0.72 20.27 12.94
C LYS A 48 -0.37 21.19 13.48
N ALA A 49 -1.25 21.72 12.62
CA ALA A 49 -2.38 22.54 13.03
C ALA A 49 -3.40 21.78 13.89
N GLN A 50 -3.41 20.44 13.80
CA GLN A 50 -4.29 19.55 14.56
C GLN A 50 -3.57 18.77 15.67
N ASP A 51 -2.28 19.06 15.92
CA ASP A 51 -1.43 18.31 16.87
C ASP A 51 -1.38 16.80 16.59
N LEU A 52 -1.29 16.42 15.31
CA LEU A 52 -1.21 15.05 14.84
C LEU A 52 0.09 14.80 14.07
N SER A 53 0.51 13.53 14.00
CA SER A 53 1.48 13.12 12.99
C SER A 53 0.84 13.16 11.58
N PRO A 54 1.63 13.35 10.51
CA PRO A 54 1.10 13.28 9.13
C PRO A 54 0.35 11.97 8.84
N GLU A 55 0.85 10.84 9.35
CA GLU A 55 0.23 9.53 9.23
C GLU A 55 -1.08 9.43 10.01
N ASP A 56 -1.16 9.99 11.22
CA ASP A 56 -2.39 9.99 12.00
C ASP A 56 -3.46 10.88 11.37
N LEU A 57 -3.06 12.00 10.76
CA LEU A 57 -3.98 12.82 9.97
C LEU A 57 -4.52 12.04 8.76
N LEU A 58 -3.66 11.33 8.04
CA LEU A 58 -4.06 10.47 6.92
C LEU A 58 -5.01 9.37 7.37
N ASN A 59 -4.69 8.67 8.46
CA ASN A 59 -5.54 7.65 9.08
C ASN A 59 -6.92 8.21 9.46
N LYS A 60 -6.93 9.38 10.12
CA LYS A 60 -8.16 10.07 10.52
C LYS A 60 -9.03 10.41 9.30
N LYS A 61 -8.47 11.01 8.25
CA LYS A 61 -9.22 11.35 7.03
C LYS A 61 -9.69 10.11 6.29
N ALA A 62 -8.83 9.11 6.14
CA ALA A 62 -9.15 7.86 5.49
C ALA A 62 -10.24 7.08 6.23
N SER A 63 -10.35 7.21 7.56
CA SER A 63 -11.41 6.56 8.34
C SER A 63 -12.82 6.95 7.88
N CYS A 64 -12.99 8.16 7.33
CA CYS A 64 -14.25 8.68 6.81
C CYS A 64 -14.60 8.15 5.41
N VAL A 65 -13.64 7.58 4.68
CA VAL A 65 -13.86 7.01 3.34
C VAL A 65 -14.52 5.63 3.49
N PRO A 66 -15.60 5.33 2.75
CA PRO A 66 -16.29 4.05 2.88
C PRO A 66 -15.42 2.88 2.40
N PRO A 67 -15.64 1.66 2.92
CA PRO A 67 -15.05 0.45 2.35
C PRO A 67 -15.34 0.33 0.85
N GLY A 68 -14.33 -0.08 0.07
CA GLY A 68 -14.42 -0.15 -1.38
C GLY A 68 -14.18 1.17 -2.11
N CYS A 69 -13.93 2.28 -1.40
CA CYS A 69 -13.50 3.57 -1.94
C CYS A 69 -14.32 4.04 -3.16
N ASN A 70 -15.63 3.77 -3.17
CA ASN A 70 -16.54 4.05 -4.29
C ASN A 70 -16.05 3.57 -5.66
N GLY A 71 -15.28 2.47 -5.70
CA GLY A 71 -14.74 1.91 -6.93
C GLY A 71 -13.32 2.37 -7.27
N LEU A 72 -12.71 3.25 -6.48
CA LEU A 72 -11.27 3.50 -6.55
C LEU A 72 -10.51 2.24 -6.11
N MET A 73 -9.62 1.76 -6.96
CA MET A 73 -8.81 0.57 -6.71
C MET A 73 -7.35 0.84 -7.04
N THR A 74 -6.46 0.43 -6.12
CA THR A 74 -5.01 0.52 -6.31
C THR A 74 -4.39 -0.86 -6.53
N VAL A 75 -3.65 -0.99 -7.63
CA VAL A 75 -2.77 -2.14 -7.89
C VAL A 75 -1.37 -1.78 -7.43
N LEU A 76 -0.87 -2.46 -6.39
CA LEU A 76 0.38 -2.14 -5.68
C LEU A 76 1.65 -2.68 -6.38
N ASP A 77 1.70 -2.64 -7.70
CA ASP A 77 2.86 -3.05 -8.51
C ASP A 77 3.94 -1.94 -8.60
N TRP A 78 4.12 -1.18 -7.52
CA TRP A 78 5.14 -0.10 -7.45
C TRP A 78 6.56 -0.64 -7.52
N LEU A 79 6.78 -1.87 -7.05
CA LEU A 79 8.02 -2.61 -7.21
C LEU A 79 7.71 -4.03 -7.65
N THR A 80 7.76 -4.24 -8.96
CA THR A 80 7.33 -5.48 -9.57
C THR A 80 8.31 -6.62 -9.37
N ASN A 81 7.83 -7.84 -9.53
CA ASN A 81 8.69 -9.00 -9.52
C ASN A 81 9.68 -9.00 -10.69
N PRO A 82 10.90 -9.55 -10.51
CA PRO A 82 11.89 -9.64 -11.58
C PRO A 82 11.40 -10.34 -12.86
N TRP A 83 10.47 -11.29 -12.76
CA TRP A 83 9.89 -12.01 -13.89
C TRP A 83 8.68 -11.30 -14.53
N GLU A 84 8.21 -10.18 -13.96
CA GLU A 84 7.16 -9.33 -14.51
C GLU A 84 7.61 -7.86 -14.55
N PRO A 85 8.71 -7.55 -15.26
CA PRO A 85 9.37 -6.24 -15.18
C PRO A 85 8.56 -5.09 -15.77
N TYR A 86 7.51 -5.40 -16.54
CA TYR A 86 6.67 -4.41 -17.21
C TYR A 86 5.42 -4.00 -16.43
N LYS A 87 5.10 -4.70 -15.33
CA LYS A 87 4.00 -4.30 -14.45
C LYS A 87 4.27 -2.90 -13.88
N ARG A 88 3.23 -2.17 -13.56
CA ARG A 88 3.32 -0.83 -12.95
C ARG A 88 2.18 -0.72 -11.95
N GLY A 89 2.41 0.02 -10.87
CA GLY A 89 1.32 0.37 -9.99
C GLY A 89 0.36 1.33 -10.69
N ILE A 90 -0.93 1.15 -10.45
CA ILE A 90 -2.01 1.87 -11.12
C ILE A 90 -3.09 2.14 -10.09
N MET A 91 -3.71 3.31 -10.18
CA MET A 91 -4.94 3.66 -9.49
C MET A 91 -6.02 3.90 -10.54
N ILE A 92 -7.17 3.24 -10.42
CA ILE A 92 -8.31 3.40 -11.34
C ILE A 92 -9.61 3.63 -10.58
N GLY A 93 -10.54 4.41 -11.16
CA GLY A 93 -11.84 4.67 -10.56
C GLY A 93 -11.98 6.01 -9.84
N PHE A 94 -11.16 7.01 -10.19
CA PHE A 94 -11.28 8.37 -9.64
C PHE A 94 -12.61 9.03 -10.01
N ASP A 95 -13.20 9.69 -9.02
CA ASP A 95 -14.28 10.68 -9.21
C ASP A 95 -13.82 12.08 -8.78
N SER A 96 -14.58 13.12 -9.14
CA SER A 96 -14.21 14.52 -8.86
C SER A 96 -14.31 14.92 -7.38
N SER A 97 -14.92 14.10 -6.53
CA SER A 97 -15.06 14.32 -5.10
C SER A 97 -13.94 13.70 -4.26
N MET A 98 -13.14 12.81 -4.87
CA MET A 98 -12.03 12.14 -4.20
C MET A 98 -10.85 13.08 -3.97
N ASP A 99 -10.28 12.98 -2.77
CA ASP A 99 -9.04 13.63 -2.38
C ASP A 99 -7.96 12.59 -2.02
N TYR A 100 -6.84 13.05 -1.43
CA TYR A 100 -5.74 12.18 -1.04
C TYR A 100 -6.08 11.15 0.03
N ALA A 101 -7.17 11.32 0.80
CA ALA A 101 -7.61 10.34 1.78
C ALA A 101 -8.17 9.07 1.11
N TRP A 102 -8.79 9.23 -0.06
CA TRP A 102 -9.27 8.10 -0.87
C TRP A 102 -8.10 7.30 -1.42
N ILE A 103 -7.08 8.01 -1.93
CA ILE A 103 -5.83 7.42 -2.40
C ILE A 103 -5.12 6.64 -1.27
N TYR A 104 -5.08 7.20 -0.07
CA TYR A 104 -4.46 6.56 1.10
C TYR A 104 -5.18 5.27 1.53
N ARG A 105 -6.50 5.20 1.35
CA ARG A 105 -7.31 4.04 1.75
C ARG A 105 -7.37 2.94 0.67
N SER A 106 -7.31 3.31 -0.60
CA SER A 106 -7.53 2.42 -1.76
C SER A 106 -6.46 1.37 -2.00
#